data_AF-A0A957YCF0-F1
#
_entry.id   AF-A0A957YCF0-F1
#
_cell.length_a   1.000
_cell.length_b   1.000
_cell.length_c   1.000
_cell.angle_alpha   90.00
_cell.angle_beta   90.00
_cell.angle_gamma   90.00
#
_symmetry.space_group_name_H-M   'P 1'
#
loop_
_entity.id
_entity.type
_entity.pdbx_description
1 polymer ?
#
loop_
_entity_poly.entity_id
_entity_poly.type
_entity_poly.pdbx_seq_one_letter_code
_entity_poly.pdbx_strand_id
1 'polypeptide(L)' 'EPLIQRDDDQEETVKARLKVYHDQTEPLISFYSKEAAAGGCKYVKINGVGGVDQIRSQIFEGLGG' A
#
# COMPACT_ATOMS: atom_id res chain seq x y z
N GLU A 1 -21.74 18.59 3.63
CA GLU A 1 -20.68 19.18 4.48
C GLU A 1 -19.52 19.63 3.59
N PRO A 2 -18.75 20.65 3.99
CA PRO A 2 -17.57 21.09 3.24
C PRO A 2 -16.43 20.06 3.31
N LEU A 3 -15.60 20.01 2.26
CA LEU A 3 -14.35 19.25 2.30
C LEU A 3 -13.35 19.94 3.23
N ILE A 4 -12.70 19.16 4.10
CA ILE A 4 -11.66 19.63 5.00
C ILE A 4 -10.35 18.88 4.71
N GLN A 5 -9.23 19.56 4.85
CA GLN A 5 -7.92 18.93 4.89
C GLN A 5 -7.67 18.44 6.32
N ARG A 6 -7.13 17.23 6.48
CA ARG A 6 -6.80 16.72 7.80
C ARG A 6 -5.52 17.36 8.31
N ASP A 7 -5.42 17.51 9.62
CA ASP A 7 -4.25 18.11 10.26
C ASP A 7 -2.95 17.32 10.00
N ASP A 8 -3.05 16.01 9.73
CA ASP A 8 -1.90 15.13 9.45
C ASP A 8 -1.43 15.10 7.99
N ASP A 9 -2.10 15.87 7.11
CA ASP A 9 -1.74 16.01 5.69
C ASP A 9 -0.77 17.20 5.45
N GLN A 10 -0.21 17.78 6.51
CA GLN A 10 0.86 18.79 6.42
C GLN A 10 2.18 18.14 5.98
N GLU A 11 2.97 18.84 5.16
CA GLU A 11 4.19 18.30 4.54
C GLU A 11 5.17 17.69 5.56
N GLU A 12 5.39 18.37 6.68
CA GLU A 12 6.27 17.89 7.75
C GLU A 12 5.79 16.56 8.33
N THR A 13 4.49 16.46 8.62
CA THR A 13 3.86 15.24 9.14
C THR A 13 3.89 14.11 8.11
N VAL A 14 3.67 14.42 6.83
CA VAL A 14 3.77 13.46 5.73
C VAL A 14 5.18 12.88 5.62
N LYS A 15 6.22 13.73 5.67
CA LYS A 15 7.62 13.27 5.65
C LYS A 15 7.97 12.39 6.85
N ALA A 16 7.53 12.77 8.04
CA ALA A 16 7.73 11.96 9.24
C ALA A 16 7.05 10.58 9.12
N ARG A 17 5.83 10.53 8.58
CA ARG A 17 5.10 9.28 8.33
C ARG A 17 5.79 8.40 7.28
N LEU A 18 6.30 8.97 6.20
CA LEU A 18 7.07 8.22 5.20
C LEU A 18 8.33 7.59 5.82
N LYS A 19 9.05 8.33 6.68
CA LYS A 19 10.19 7.77 7.41
C LYS A 19 9.79 6.56 8.25
N VAL A 20 8.73 6.69 9.07
CA VAL A 20 8.22 5.60 9.92
C VAL A 20 7.77 4.40 9.08
N TYR A 21 7.15 4.65 7.92
CA TYR A 21 6.77 3.58 6.98
C TYR A 21 7.98 2.77 6.52
N HIS A 22 9.06 3.43 6.07
CA HIS A 22 10.28 2.74 5.65
C HIS A 22 10.95 1.98 6.81
N ASP A 23 10.96 2.55 8.02
CA ASP A 23 11.60 1.93 9.17
C ASP A 23 10.82 0.72 9.72
N GLN A 24 9.48 0.77 9.71
CA GLN A 24 8.64 -0.18 10.46
C GLN A 24 7.66 -0.98 9.60
N THR A 25 7.14 -0.40 8.51
CA THR A 25 6.08 -1.02 7.70
C THR A 25 6.64 -1.73 6.46
N GLU A 26 7.61 -1.12 5.77
CA GLU A 26 8.24 -1.72 4.59
C GLU A 26 8.85 -3.12 4.83
N PRO A 27 9.48 -3.43 5.98
CA PRO A 27 9.97 -4.78 6.26
C PRO A 27 8.89 -5.86 6.21
N LEU A 28 7.62 -5.52 6.48
CA LEU A 28 6.50 -6.45 6.41
C LEU A 28 6.25 -6.95 4.98
N ILE A 29 6.65 -6.19 3.96
CA ILE A 29 6.59 -6.63 2.56
C ILE A 29 7.43 -7.89 2.38
N SER A 30 8.65 -7.90 2.92
CA SER A 30 9.53 -9.07 2.84
C SER A 30 8.93 -10.25 3.60
N PHE A 31 8.38 -10.01 4.79
CA PHE A 31 7.71 -11.05 5.58
C PHE A 31 6.59 -11.73 4.79
N TYR A 32 5.59 -10.97 4.30
CA TYR A 32 4.46 -11.56 3.56
C TYR A 32 4.85 -12.15 2.20
N SER A 33 5.87 -11.61 1.52
CA SER A 33 6.39 -12.23 0.29
C SER A 33 6.98 -13.63 0.54
N LYS A 34 7.65 -13.83 1.68
CA LYS A 34 8.21 -15.13 2.08
C LYS A 34 7.13 -16.10 2.50
N GLU A 35 6.15 -15.65 3.28
CA GLU A 35 4.98 -16.44 3.65
C GLU A 35 4.22 -16.94 2.42
N ALA A 36 4.04 -16.07 1.41
CA ALA A 36 3.42 -16.47 0.15
C ALA A 36 4.25 -17.47 -0.65
N ALA A 37 5.58 -17.32 -0.68
CA ALA A 37 6.48 -18.28 -1.30
C ALA A 37 6.45 -19.65 -0.59
N ALA A 38 6.20 -19.66 0.73
CA ALA A 38 5.99 -20.87 1.52
C ALA A 38 4.56 -21.43 1.40
N GLY A 39 3.67 -20.78 0.63
CA GLY A 39 2.28 -21.20 0.44
C GLY A 39 1.33 -20.83 1.59
N GLY A 40 1.77 -20.01 2.55
CA GLY A 40 0.99 -19.61 3.71
C GLY A 40 -0.08 -18.53 3.41
N CYS A 41 0.09 -17.77 2.33
CA CYS A 41 -0.89 -16.79 1.89
C CYS A 41 -0.78 -16.48 0.39
N LYS A 42 -1.78 -15.76 -0.14
CA LYS A 42 -1.70 -15.17 -1.48
C LYS A 42 -1.14 -13.76 -1.36
N TYR A 43 -0.03 -13.49 -2.06
CA TYR A 43 0.58 -12.16 -2.13
C TYR A 43 0.46 -11.61 -3.55
N VAL A 44 -0.03 -10.38 -3.66
CA VAL A 44 -0.22 -9.68 -4.93
C VAL A 44 0.37 -8.28 -4.79
N LYS A 45 1.33 -7.94 -5.67
CA LYS A 45 1.92 -6.59 -5.72
C LYS A 45 1.27 -5.79 -6.84
N ILE A 46 0.75 -4.62 -6.51
CA ILE A 46 0.08 -3.72 -7.45
C ILE A 46 0.88 -2.42 -7.57
N ASN A 47 1.00 -1.87 -8.78
CA ASN A 47 1.58 -0.55 -8.97
C ASN A 47 0.55 0.52 -8.60
N GLY A 48 0.88 1.35 -7.61
CA GLY A 48 0.01 2.44 -7.12
C GLY A 48 0.02 3.70 -7.98
N VAL A 49 0.79 3.76 -9.07
CA VAL A 49 0.86 4.91 -9.98
C VAL A 49 -0.02 4.66 -11.21
N GLY A 50 -1.04 5.50 -11.41
CA GLY A 50 -1.95 5.41 -12.56
C GLY A 50 -3.37 5.90 -12.24
N GLY A 51 -4.30 5.62 -13.15
CA GLY A 51 -5.72 5.91 -12.93
C GLY A 51 -6.36 4.94 -11.93
N VAL A 52 -7.33 5.42 -11.15
CA VAL A 52 -8.03 4.61 -10.13
C VAL A 52 -8.65 3.35 -10.72
N ASP A 53 -9.29 3.44 -11.89
CA ASP A 53 -9.91 2.28 -12.55
C ASP A 53 -8.88 1.23 -13.01
N GLN A 54 -7.69 1.68 -13.44
CA GLN A 54 -6.60 0.79 -13.83
C GLN A 54 -6.02 0.06 -12.60
N ILE A 55 -5.83 0.76 -11.49
CA ILE A 55 -5.36 0.17 -10.23
C ILE A 55 -6.40 -0.82 -9.70
N ARG A 56 -7.68 -0.45 -9.73
CA ARG A 56 -8.80 -1.32 -9.34
C ARG A 56 -8.78 -2.62 -10.15
N SER A 57 -8.65 -2.53 -11.47
CA SER A 57 -8.65 -3.71 -12.35
C SER A 57 -7.51 -4.66 -12.01
N GLN A 58 -6.29 -4.13 -11.81
CA GLN A 58 -5.13 -4.93 -11.38
C GLN A 58 -5.36 -5.66 -10.05
N ILE A 59 -6.07 -5.03 -9.09
CA ILE A 59 -6.41 -5.66 -7.81
C ILE A 59 -7.35 -6.86 -8.03
N PHE A 60 -8.41 -6.69 -8.84
CA PHE A 60 -9.36 -7.77 -9.13
C PHE A 60 -8.70 -8.94 -9.86
N GLU A 61 -7.91 -8.67 -10.90
CA GLU A 61 -7.13 -9.68 -11.61
C GLU A 61 -6.19 -10.44 -10.66
N GLY A 62 -5.48 -9.70 -9.79
CA GLY A 62 -4.60 -10.28 -8.80
C GLY A 62 -5.31 -11.19 -7.81
N LEU A 63 -6.55 -10.89 -7.43
CA LEU A 63 -7.36 -11.73 -6.54
C LEU A 63 -7.98 -12.94 -7.26
N GLY A 64 -7.99 -12.97 -8.59
CA GLY A 64 -8.58 -14.03 -9.41
C GLY A 64 -10.05 -13.80 -9.71
N GLY A 65 -10.47 -12.53 -9.77
CA GLY A 65 -11.78 -12.09 -10.27
C GLY A 65 -11.85 -11.99 -11.78
#